data_AF-A0A0S9R193-F1
#
_entry.id   AF-A0A0S9R193-F1
#
_cell.length_a   1.000
_cell.length_b   1.000
_cell.length_c   1.000
_cell.angle_alpha   90.00
_cell.angle_beta   90.00
_cell.angle_gamma   90.00
#
_symmetry.space_group_name_H-M   'P 1'
#
loop_
_entity.id
_entity.type
_entity.pdbx_description
1 polymer ?
#
loop_
_entity_poly.entity_id
_entity_poly.type
_entity_poly.pdbx_seq_one_letter_code
_entity_poly.pdbx_strand_id
1 'polypeptide(L)'
;MHRSTRWRGLATGLAAAAVLAGCGGSATPGEMSAQTYRSLEARGDQLTPETAKDRGATDDDELAQTFLDEGGAPEPSGAQCLYAKTSYRESYRGVARFCFEGDRAVSVERNRADLDQ
;
A
#
# COMPACT_ATOMS: atom_id res chain seq x y z
N MET A 1 62.98 15.89 0.06
CA MET A 1 63.26 14.98 1.19
C MET A 1 61.97 14.94 2.03
N HIS A 2 61.15 13.89 2.00
CA HIS A 2 61.15 12.75 2.98
C HIS A 2 61.10 13.26 4.44
N ARG A 3 60.21 12.94 5.38
CA ARG A 3 59.26 11.83 5.66
C ARG A 3 58.29 12.36 6.77
N SER A 4 56.97 12.16 6.70
CA SER A 4 56.18 11.06 7.30
C SER A 4 55.83 11.14 8.81
N THR A 5 54.52 11.05 9.07
CA THR A 5 53.81 10.24 10.12
C THR A 5 53.60 10.75 11.56
N ARG A 6 52.31 10.99 11.93
CA ARG A 6 51.43 10.20 12.86
C ARG A 6 50.34 11.13 13.45
N TRP A 7 49.05 10.95 13.13
CA TRP A 7 48.08 10.03 13.74
C TRP A 7 47.83 10.27 15.25
N ARG A 8 46.66 10.86 15.57
CA ARG A 8 45.60 10.31 16.45
C ARG A 8 44.82 11.44 17.14
N GLY A 9 43.51 11.39 16.98
CA GLY A 9 42.58 12.24 17.70
C GLY A 9 41.19 12.04 17.13
N LEU A 10 40.67 10.82 17.25
CA LEU A 10 39.30 10.43 16.91
C LEU A 10 38.32 11.38 17.61
N ALA A 11 37.70 12.27 16.83
CA ALA A 11 36.55 13.03 17.26
C ALA A 11 35.34 12.10 17.23
N THR A 12 34.82 11.84 18.42
CA THR A 12 33.54 11.21 18.68
C THR A 12 32.43 12.01 18.01
N GLY A 13 31.69 11.37 17.10
CA GLY A 13 30.51 11.95 16.49
C GLY A 13 29.55 10.83 16.13
N LEU A 14 28.68 10.47 17.09
CA LEU A 14 27.49 9.66 16.84
C LEU A 14 26.68 10.33 15.71
N ALA A 15 26.76 9.79 14.50
CA ALA A 15 25.84 10.11 13.43
C ALA A 15 24.74 9.05 13.41
N ALA A 16 23.59 9.50 13.88
CA ALA A 16 22.28 8.87 13.88
C ALA A 16 22.02 7.81 12.79
N ALA A 17 21.62 6.63 13.27
CA ALA A 17 20.48 5.84 12.79
C ALA A 17 20.08 6.02 11.30
N ALA A 18 20.80 5.36 10.41
CA ALA A 18 20.19 4.89 9.15
C ALA A 18 19.44 3.59 9.43
N VAL A 19 18.32 3.68 10.16
CA VAL A 19 17.28 2.65 10.09
C VAL A 19 16.56 2.87 8.77
N LEU A 20 17.20 2.44 7.69
CA LEU A 20 16.49 2.08 6.47
C LEU A 20 15.75 0.77 6.77
N ALA A 21 14.71 0.86 7.61
CA ALA A 21 13.60 -0.06 7.57
C ALA A 21 12.82 0.26 6.28
N GLY A 22 13.45 -0.04 5.14
CA GLY A 22 12.69 -0.45 3.98
C GLY A 22 11.99 -1.72 4.40
N CYS A 23 10.79 -1.60 4.94
CA CYS A 23 9.83 -2.70 5.03
C CYS A 23 9.50 -3.13 3.60
N GLY A 24 10.42 -3.82 2.95
CA GLY A 24 10.17 -4.73 1.86
C GLY A 24 9.63 -6.04 2.44
N GLY A 25 8.58 -5.93 3.26
CA GLY A 25 7.71 -7.08 3.44
C GLY A 25 7.06 -7.27 2.08
N SER A 26 7.37 -8.38 1.41
CA SER A 26 6.68 -8.78 0.18
C SER A 26 5.18 -8.62 0.44
N ALA A 27 4.52 -7.78 -0.35
CA ALA A 27 3.09 -7.59 -0.19
C ALA A 27 2.41 -8.94 -0.38
N THR A 28 1.59 -9.35 0.57
CA THR A 28 0.76 -10.54 0.42
C THR A 28 -0.33 -10.20 -0.61
N PRO A 29 -0.43 -10.94 -1.74
CA PRO A 29 -1.50 -10.70 -2.69
C PRO A 29 -2.87 -10.80 -2.01
N GLY A 30 -3.75 -9.84 -2.29
CA GLY A 30 -5.07 -9.73 -1.67
C GLY A 30 -5.09 -9.10 -0.28
N GLU A 31 -3.96 -8.68 0.28
CA GLU A 31 -3.90 -8.04 1.60
C GLU A 31 -3.04 -6.78 1.62
N MET A 32 -3.50 -5.78 2.36
CA MET A 32 -2.69 -4.60 2.65
C MET A 32 -3.02 -3.99 4.01
N SER A 33 -2.11 -3.20 4.55
CA SER A 33 -2.42 -2.44 5.77
C SER A 33 -3.35 -1.26 5.47
N ALA A 34 -4.12 -0.82 6.46
CA ALA A 34 -4.92 0.40 6.37
C ALA A 34 -4.07 1.66 6.13
N GLN A 35 -2.79 1.64 6.53
CA GLN A 35 -1.85 2.72 6.21
C GLN A 35 -1.42 2.67 4.74
N THR A 36 -1.21 1.48 4.19
CA THR A 36 -0.95 1.26 2.76
C THR A 36 -2.11 1.78 1.93
N TYR A 37 -3.34 1.39 2.27
CA TYR A 37 -4.56 1.88 1.61
C TYR A 37 -4.61 3.41 1.59
N ARG A 38 -4.48 4.09 2.75
CA ARG A 38 -4.52 5.56 2.81
C ARG A 38 -3.41 6.22 1.99
N SER A 39 -2.24 5.59 1.91
CA SER A 39 -1.12 6.07 1.09
C SER A 39 -1.44 5.98 -0.41
N LEU A 40 -2.13 4.92 -0.84
CA LEU A 40 -2.56 4.75 -2.23
C LEU A 40 -3.71 5.69 -2.58
N GLU A 41 -4.72 5.80 -1.71
CA GLU A 41 -5.85 6.73 -1.84
C GLU A 41 -5.36 8.17 -2.00
N ALA A 42 -4.38 8.59 -1.19
CA ALA A 42 -3.80 9.93 -1.27
C ALA A 42 -3.06 10.24 -2.59
N ARG A 43 -2.73 9.23 -3.42
CA ARG A 43 -2.13 9.45 -4.74
C ARG A 43 -3.14 9.94 -5.78
N GLY A 44 -4.43 9.65 -5.60
CA GLY A 44 -5.49 10.01 -6.56
C GLY A 44 -5.14 9.59 -7.99
N ASP A 45 -5.17 10.56 -8.91
CA ASP A 45 -4.89 10.35 -10.34
C ASP A 45 -3.47 9.83 -10.65
N GLN A 46 -2.54 9.91 -9.70
CA GLN A 46 -1.18 9.37 -9.87
C GLN A 46 -1.06 7.88 -9.50
N LEU A 47 -2.15 7.26 -9.04
CA LEU A 47 -2.18 5.84 -8.75
C LEU A 47 -2.25 5.03 -10.06
N THR A 48 -1.31 4.10 -10.23
CA THR A 48 -1.29 3.16 -11.36
C THR A 48 -1.71 1.75 -10.92
N PRO A 49 -2.21 0.91 -11.85
CA PRO A 49 -2.52 -0.49 -11.54
C PRO A 49 -1.32 -1.25 -10.98
N GLU A 50 -0.13 -1.04 -11.54
CA GLU A 50 1.12 -1.67 -11.09
C GLU A 50 1.45 -1.29 -9.64
N THR A 51 1.33 -0.01 -9.29
CA THR A 51 1.54 0.44 -7.92
C THR A 51 0.57 -0.23 -6.94
N ALA A 52 -0.70 -0.40 -7.33
CA ALA A 52 -1.68 -1.08 -6.49
C ALA A 52 -1.32 -2.56 -6.29
N LYS A 53 -0.90 -3.25 -7.36
CA LYS A 53 -0.44 -4.66 -7.32
C LYS A 53 0.79 -4.86 -6.45
N ASP A 54 1.80 -4.00 -6.60
CA ASP A 54 3.02 -3.99 -5.78
C ASP A 54 2.74 -3.82 -4.28
N ARG A 55 1.55 -3.32 -3.94
CA ARG A 55 1.09 -3.08 -2.58
C ARG A 55 0.04 -4.07 -2.09
N GLY A 56 -0.19 -5.14 -2.86
CA GLY A 56 -1.03 -6.27 -2.46
C GLY A 56 -2.43 -6.28 -3.07
N ALA A 57 -2.79 -5.33 -3.93
CA ALA A 57 -4.06 -5.41 -4.65
C ALA A 57 -4.03 -6.50 -5.73
N THR A 58 -5.11 -7.25 -5.89
CA THR A 58 -5.21 -8.36 -6.85
C THR A 58 -6.55 -8.34 -7.58
N ASP A 59 -6.58 -8.97 -8.74
CA ASP A 59 -7.80 -9.31 -9.46
C ASP A 59 -8.29 -10.67 -8.92
N ASP A 60 -9.25 -10.65 -8.00
CA ASP A 60 -9.74 -11.82 -7.27
C ASP A 60 -11.26 -11.71 -7.08
N ASP A 61 -11.98 -12.68 -7.64
CA ASP A 61 -13.44 -12.72 -7.66
C ASP A 61 -14.06 -12.85 -6.25
N GLU A 62 -13.38 -13.53 -5.32
CA GLU A 62 -13.88 -13.68 -3.95
C GLU A 62 -13.79 -12.35 -3.20
N LEU A 63 -12.71 -11.58 -3.41
CA LEU A 63 -12.56 -10.24 -2.86
C LEU A 63 -13.52 -9.25 -3.50
N ALA A 64 -13.76 -9.36 -4.81
CA ALA A 64 -14.76 -8.55 -5.50
C ALA A 64 -16.17 -8.81 -4.95
N GLN A 65 -16.54 -10.08 -4.75
CA GLN A 65 -17.82 -10.43 -4.14
C GLN A 65 -17.91 -9.94 -2.69
N THR A 66 -16.85 -10.12 -1.90
CA THR A 66 -16.80 -9.62 -0.51
C THR A 66 -17.03 -8.11 -0.47
N PHE A 67 -16.40 -7.35 -1.37
CA PHE A 67 -16.58 -5.90 -1.45
C PHE A 67 -18.05 -5.50 -1.68
N LEU A 68 -18.75 -6.23 -2.55
CA LEU A 68 -20.18 -6.01 -2.81
C LEU A 68 -21.05 -6.39 -1.61
N ASP A 69 -20.75 -7.52 -0.97
CA ASP A 69 -21.46 -7.99 0.23
C ASP A 69 -21.30 -7.01 1.40
N GLU A 70 -20.20 -6.26 1.44
CA GLU A 70 -19.94 -5.18 2.40
C GLU A 70 -20.58 -3.83 2.01
N GLY A 71 -21.49 -3.81 1.03
CA GLY A 71 -22.22 -2.62 0.62
C GLY A 71 -21.53 -1.80 -0.47
N GLY A 72 -20.48 -2.34 -1.09
CA GLY A 72 -19.76 -1.67 -2.16
C GLY A 72 -20.57 -1.52 -3.45
N ALA A 73 -20.27 -0.44 -4.17
CA ALA A 73 -20.89 -0.19 -5.47
C ALA A 73 -20.42 -1.23 -6.52
N PRO A 74 -21.22 -1.54 -7.54
CA PRO A 74 -20.77 -2.38 -8.65
C PRO A 74 -19.56 -1.77 -9.38
N GLU A 75 -18.84 -2.61 -10.11
CA GLU A 75 -17.71 -2.20 -10.95
C GLU A 75 -18.16 -1.21 -12.04
N PRO A 76 -17.47 -0.07 -12.20
CA PRO A 76 -17.75 0.86 -13.31
C PRO A 76 -17.55 0.17 -14.65
N SER A 77 -18.47 0.38 -15.59
CA SER A 77 -18.40 -0.23 -16.92
C SER A 77 -17.14 0.20 -17.66
N GLY A 78 -16.34 -0.77 -18.11
CA GLY A 78 -15.12 -0.53 -18.88
C GLY A 78 -13.87 -0.24 -18.04
N ALA A 79 -13.98 -0.23 -16.71
CA ALA A 79 -12.83 -0.22 -15.81
C ALA A 79 -12.33 -1.65 -15.53
N GLN A 80 -11.10 -1.77 -15.04
CA GLN A 80 -10.58 -2.95 -14.38
C GLN A 80 -10.37 -2.63 -12.91
N CYS A 81 -10.94 -3.43 -12.01
CA CYS A 81 -10.76 -3.23 -10.57
C CYS A 81 -9.82 -4.25 -9.92
N LEU A 82 -9.05 -3.77 -8.95
CA LEU A 82 -8.19 -4.57 -8.09
C LEU A 82 -8.64 -4.43 -6.65
N TYR A 83 -8.48 -5.49 -5.87
CA TYR A 83 -9.05 -5.62 -4.54
C TYR A 83 -7.99 -6.04 -3.52
N ALA A 84 -8.15 -5.61 -2.26
CA ALA A 84 -7.37 -6.12 -1.14
C ALA A 84 -8.11 -5.99 0.18
N LYS A 85 -8.02 -7.01 1.03
CA LYS A 85 -8.41 -6.91 2.43
C LYS A 85 -7.48 -5.93 3.14
N THR A 86 -8.07 -4.99 3.86
CA THR A 86 -7.32 -4.01 4.65
C THR A 86 -7.30 -4.39 6.12
N SER A 87 -6.17 -4.19 6.81
CA SER A 87 -6.05 -4.49 8.24
C SER A 87 -5.34 -3.38 9.04
N TYR A 88 -5.65 -3.26 10.34
CA TYR A 88 -4.92 -2.40 11.28
C TYR A 88 -4.80 -3.11 12.63
N ARG A 89 -3.56 -3.33 13.09
CA ARG A 89 -3.25 -4.12 14.30
C ARG A 89 -4.02 -5.45 14.30
N GLU A 90 -3.86 -6.21 13.22
CA GLU A 90 -4.49 -7.54 12.99
C GLU A 90 -6.03 -7.52 12.89
N SER A 91 -6.68 -6.39 13.15
CA SER A 91 -8.11 -6.25 12.96
C SER A 91 -8.42 -5.97 11.49
N TYR A 92 -9.38 -6.70 10.94
CA TYR A 92 -9.96 -6.44 9.64
C TYR A 92 -10.58 -5.04 9.56
N ARG A 93 -10.42 -4.38 8.42
CA ARG A 93 -10.87 -3.00 8.17
C ARG A 93 -11.65 -2.83 6.87
N GLY A 94 -12.05 -3.93 6.23
CA GLY A 94 -12.83 -3.89 5.00
C GLY A 94 -12.02 -4.22 3.75
N VAL A 95 -12.71 -4.45 2.65
CA VAL A 95 -12.09 -4.61 1.32
C VAL A 95 -11.90 -3.24 0.66
N ALA A 96 -10.68 -2.96 0.22
CA ALA A 96 -10.37 -1.84 -0.64
C ALA A 96 -10.53 -2.24 -2.11
N ARG A 97 -11.04 -1.32 -2.93
CA ARG A 97 -11.17 -1.43 -4.38
C ARG A 97 -10.44 -0.28 -5.06
N PHE A 98 -9.69 -0.62 -6.11
CA PHE A 98 -8.96 0.31 -6.96
C PHE A 98 -9.34 0.03 -8.42
N CYS A 99 -10.14 0.90 -9.04
CA CYS A 99 -10.59 0.74 -10.42
C CYS A 99 -9.82 1.67 -11.36
N PHE A 100 -9.48 1.15 -12.53
CA PHE A 100 -8.65 1.82 -13.52
C PHE A 100 -9.25 1.75 -14.91
N GLU A 101 -9.13 2.83 -15.68
CA GLU A 101 -9.34 2.85 -17.13
C GLU A 101 -7.96 3.03 -17.79
N GLY A 102 -7.40 1.94 -18.30
CA GLY A 102 -5.98 1.92 -18.69
C GLY A 102 -5.07 2.17 -17.48
N ASP A 103 -4.21 3.19 -17.56
CA ASP A 103 -3.29 3.55 -16.48
C ASP A 103 -3.85 4.59 -15.49
N ARG A 104 -5.09 5.03 -15.68
CA ARG A 104 -5.72 6.07 -14.86
C ARG A 104 -6.64 5.47 -13.81
N ALA A 105 -6.46 5.84 -12.55
CA ALA A 105 -7.42 5.54 -11.50
C ALA A 105 -8.75 6.30 -11.72
N VAL A 106 -9.87 5.58 -11.61
CA VAL A 106 -11.23 6.14 -11.74
C VAL A 106 -12.08 5.94 -10.49
N SER A 107 -11.74 4.97 -9.63
CA SER A 107 -12.30 4.84 -8.28
C SER A 107 -11.26 4.27 -7.33
N VAL A 108 -11.17 4.84 -6.13
CA VAL A 108 -10.41 4.28 -5.01
C VAL A 108 -11.29 4.39 -3.78
N GLU A 109 -11.66 3.24 -3.22
CA GLU A 109 -12.62 3.19 -2.12
C GLU A 109 -12.36 1.99 -1.21
N ARG A 110 -12.96 2.00 -0.03
CA ARG A 110 -12.93 0.89 0.91
C ARG A 110 -14.25 0.82 1.66
N ASN A 111 -14.89 -0.33 1.62
CA ASN A 111 -16.12 -0.59 2.35
C ASN A 111 -15.90 -1.58 3.48
N ARG A 112 -16.78 -1.55 4.48
CA ARG A 112 -16.66 -2.34 5.70
C ARG A 112 -18.06 -2.64 6.24
N ALA A 113 -18.43 -3.92 6.32
CA ALA A 113 -19.76 -4.34 6.77
C ALA A 113 -20.10 -4.03 8.25
N ASP A 114 -19.11 -3.68 9.09
CA ASP A 114 -19.29 -3.52 10.54
C ASP A 114 -19.36 -2.06 11.01
N LEU A 115 -19.35 -1.08 10.10
CA LEU A 115 -19.57 0.33 10.43
C LEU A 115 -21.04 0.77 10.27
N ASP A 116 -21.86 -0.07 9.64
CA ASP A 116 -23.29 0.18 9.41
C ASP A 116 -24.22 -0.52 10.43
N GLN A 117 -23.67 -1.04 11.55
CA GLN A 117 -24.44 -1.61 12.68
C GLN A 117 -24.45 -0.71 13.91
#